data_AF-D9WY64-F1
#
_entry.id   AF-D9WY64-F1
#
_cell.length_a   1.000
_cell.length_b   1.000
_cell.length_c   1.000
_cell.angle_alpha   90.00
_cell.angle_beta   90.00
_cell.angle_gamma   90.00
#
_symmetry.space_group_name_H-M   'P 1'
#
loop_
_entity.id
_entity.type
_entity.pdbx_description
1 polymer ?
#
loop_
_entity_poly.entity_id
_entity_poly.type
_entity_poly.pdbx_seq_one_letter_code
_entity_poly.pdbx_strand_id
1 'polypeptide(L)' 'MYGRAPRPCLRCRTSVRVADQGDGSRERPTYWCPTCQPGPAPAAIRRSHPN' A
#
# COMPACT_ATOMS: atom_id res chain seq x y z
N MET A 1 16.74 -17.70 8.63
CA MET A 1 15.53 -16.84 8.60
C MET A 1 15.48 -16.22 7.21
N TYR A 2 14.52 -16.60 6.37
CA TYR A 2 14.39 -16.00 5.05
C TYR A 2 13.36 -14.88 5.15
N GLY A 3 13.78 -13.64 4.92
CA GLY A 3 12.86 -12.53 4.67
C GLY A 3 11.95 -12.93 3.51
N ARG A 4 10.64 -12.73 3.64
CA ARG A 4 9.71 -12.99 2.54
C ARG A 4 10.09 -12.00 1.43
N ALA A 5 10.83 -12.47 0.43
CA ALA A 5 11.05 -11.70 -0.78
C ALA A 5 9.70 -11.15 -1.26
N PRO A 6 9.62 -9.87 -1.67
CA PRO A 6 8.34 -9.24 -1.98
C PRO A 6 7.61 -10.05 -3.04
N ARG A 7 6.47 -10.62 -2.66
CA ARG A 7 5.61 -11.38 -3.57
C ARG A 7 4.75 -10.40 -4.38
N PRO A 8 4.43 -10.72 -5.64
CA PRO A 8 3.45 -9.95 -6.40
C PRO A 8 2.09 -9.98 -5.70
N CYS A 9 1.30 -8.93 -5.86
CA CYS A 9 -0.05 -8.82 -5.31
C CYS A 9 -0.90 -10.02 -5.74
N LEU A 10 -1.57 -10.66 -4.78
CA LEU A 10 -2.43 -11.82 -5.07
C LEU A 10 -3.68 -11.48 -5.89
N ARG A 11 -4.04 -10.19 -5.99
CA ARG A 11 -5.22 -9.71 -6.74
C ARG A 11 -4.88 -9.26 -8.17
N CYS A 12 -3.86 -8.41 -8.34
CA CYS A 12 -3.54 -7.79 -9.63
C CYS A 12 -2.11 -8.08 -10.13
N ARG A 13 -1.32 -8.84 -9.37
CA ARG A 13 0.11 -9.13 -9.62
C ARG A 13 1.08 -7.95 -9.60
N THR A 14 0.63 -6.70 -9.39
CA THR A 14 1.53 -5.56 -9.15
C THR A 14 2.47 -5.86 -7.98
N SER A 15 3.73 -5.45 -8.08
CA SER A 15 4.71 -5.58 -7.00
C SER A 15 4.21 -4.89 -5.73
N VAL A 16 4.24 -5.63 -4.63
CA VAL A 16 3.93 -5.10 -3.29
C VAL A 16 5.10 -4.24 -2.81
N ARG A 17 4.80 -3.07 -2.26
CA ARG A 17 5.78 -2.19 -1.61
C ARG A 17 5.88 -2.53 -0.13
N VAL A 18 7.06 -2.26 0.46
CA VAL A 18 7.32 -2.38 1.89
C VAL A 18 7.85 -1.06 2.43
N ALA A 19 7.41 -0.68 3.62
CA ALA A 19 7.92 0.46 4.37
C ALA A 19 7.76 0.20 5.87
N ASP A 20 8.66 0.72 6.68
CA ASP A 20 8.50 0.67 8.13
C ASP A 20 7.41 1.63 8.60
N GLN A 21 6.50 1.10 9.40
CA GLN A 21 5.49 1.85 10.14
C GLN A 21 5.96 2.05 11.58
N GLY A 22 6.68 3.13 11.85
CA GLY A 22 7.11 3.46 13.20
C GLY A 22 8.16 4.57 13.23
N ASP A 23 8.55 4.94 14.45
CA ASP A 23 9.64 5.88 14.73
C ASP A 23 11.05 5.24 14.64
N GLY A 24 11.14 4.03 14.08
CA GLY A 24 12.39 3.26 13.98
C GLY A 24 12.78 2.53 15.28
N SER A 25 12.05 2.68 16.39
CA SER A 25 12.34 1.97 17.65
C SER A 25 12.01 0.48 17.60
N ARG A 26 11.12 0.06 16.69
CA ARG A 26 10.76 -1.34 16.44
C ARG A 26 10.50 -1.53 14.95
N GLU A 27 10.99 -2.65 14.41
CA GLU A 27 10.73 -3.03 13.02
C GLU A 27 9.24 -3.37 12.85
N ARG A 28 8.54 -2.59 12.03
CA ARG A 28 7.11 -2.75 11.75
C ARG A 28 6.88 -2.64 10.24
N PRO A 29 7.36 -3.63 9.46
CA PRO A 29 7.26 -3.57 8.02
C PRO A 29 5.80 -3.68 7.61
N THR A 30 5.36 -2.77 6.77
CA THR A 30 4.03 -2.75 6.18
C THR A 30 4.12 -3.03 4.71
N TYR A 31 3.27 -3.95 4.27
CA TYR A 31 3.19 -4.41 2.90
C TYR A 31 1.88 -3.92 2.27
N TRP A 32 1.95 -3.24 1.13
CA TRP A 32 0.75 -2.81 0.41
C TRP A 32 0.93 -2.88 -1.12
N CYS A 33 -0.17 -3.13 -1.83
CA CYS A 33 -0.19 -3.05 -3.29
C CYS A 33 -0.64 -1.64 -3.70
N PRO A 34 0.17 -0.86 -4.43
CA PRO A 34 -0.19 0.52 -4.77
C PRO A 34 -1.38 0.62 -5.75
N THR A 35 -1.67 -0.44 -6.51
CA THR A 35 -2.82 -0.49 -7.42
C THR A 35 -4.12 -0.80 -6.68
N CYS A 36 -4.12 -1.78 -5.78
CA CYS A 36 -5.33 -2.21 -5.07
C CYS A 36 -5.59 -1.41 -3.79
N GLN A 37 -4.55 -0.91 -3.16
CA GLN A 37 -4.58 -0.11 -1.94
C GLN A 37 -3.84 1.21 -2.25
N PRO A 38 -4.46 2.09 -3.06
CA PRO A 38 -3.92 3.43 -3.24
C PRO A 38 -3.79 4.07 -1.86
N GLY A 39 -2.68 4.76 -1.61
CA GLY A 39 -2.46 5.46 -0.34
C GLY A 39 -3.53 6.52 -0.09
N PRO A 40 -3.52 7.19 1.07
CA PRO A 40 -4.43 8.30 1.31
C PRO A 40 -4.25 9.33 0.20
N ALA A 41 -5.20 9.37 -0.73
CA ALA A 41 -5.32 10.48 -1.65
C ALA A 41 -5.90 11.64 -0.83
N PRO A 42 -5.37 12.87 -0.93
CA PRO A 42 -6.16 14.04 -0.53
C PRO A 42 -7.52 13.89 -1.21
N ALA A 43 -8.60 14.11 -0.44
CA ALA A 43 -9.96 13.78 -0.84
C ALA A 43 -10.13 14.10 -2.32
N ALA A 44 -10.34 13.07 -3.14
CA ALA A 44 -10.78 13.30 -4.49
C ALA A 44 -12.03 14.15 -4.30
N ILE A 45 -11.93 15.44 -4.64
CA ILE A 45 -13.09 16.30 -4.77
C ILE A 45 -13.98 15.55 -5.74
N ARG A 46 -14.98 14.85 -5.20
CA ARG A 46 -16.04 14.28 -6.01
C ARG A 46 -16.71 15.50 -6.61
N ARG A 47 -16.28 15.90 -7.81
CA ARG A 47 -17.09 16.79 -8.65
C ARG A 47 -18.42 16.07 -8.74
N SER A 48 -19.43 16.69 -8.15
CA SER A 48 -20.81 16.28 -8.14
C SER A 48 -21.18 15.81 -9.54
N HIS A 49 -21.73 14.60 -9.66
CA HIS A 49 -22.60 14.29 -10.78
C HIS A 49 -23.97 14.86 -10.38
N PRO A 50 -24.41 16.03 -10.88
CA PRO A 50 -25.82 16.34 -10.86
C PRO A 50 -26.55 15.35 -11.79
N ASN A 51 -27.76 14.97 -11.37
CA ASN A 51 -28.71 14.07 -12.04
C ASN A 51 -29.00 14.54 -13.48
#